data_AF-A0A2P2LR39-F1
#
_entry.id   AF-A0A2P2LR39-F1
#
_cell.length_a   1.000
_cell.length_b   1.000
_cell.length_c   1.000
_cell.angle_alpha   90.00
_cell.angle_beta   90.00
_cell.angle_gamma   90.00
#
_symmetry.space_group_name_H-M   'P 1'
#
loop_
_entity.id
_entity.type
_entity.pdbx_description
1 polymer ?
#
loop_
_entity_poly.entity_id
_entity_poly.type
_entity_poly.pdbx_seq_one_letter_code
_entity_poly.pdbx_strand_id
1 'polypeptide(L)'
;MVEALCRHVSDESPTVRRLCLRGLVQIPSVHIYQYTTQILGVIVALLDDLDESVQLTAVSCLLMILESSPNDAVEPILLNLCIRLRNLQICMNPKMRANAFAAFGALSNFGVGTQREIFLEQIHAVIPRLALHLCDDDLVVRQACRTTLKRVAPLMELEGSVALFSSRSFASDHRSDYEDFLRELTRQFVQHLPFRVDTYMASIVQAFDAHWPVVQANAIYLASSILSLSDDQHILAVYYSQVFGVLVGKTSRSPDAIVRATSSLALGLLLKSTNSLSWRLDRVDSSRRVSDSESKK
;
A
#
# COMPACT_ATOMS: atom_id res chain seq x y z
N MET A 1 -14.47 -32.98 -16.17
CA MET A 1 -13.64 -31.99 -16.89
C MET A 1 -12.85 -31.12 -15.92
N VAL A 2 -13.50 -30.42 -14.98
CA VAL A 2 -12.83 -29.59 -13.95
C VAL A 2 -11.75 -30.36 -13.21
N GLU A 3 -12.07 -31.53 -12.65
CA GLU A 3 -11.10 -32.38 -11.96
C GLU A 3 -9.88 -32.76 -12.80
N ALA A 4 -10.07 -32.97 -14.11
CA ALA A 4 -8.97 -33.31 -15.00
C ALA A 4 -8.00 -32.14 -15.12
N LEU A 5 -8.52 -30.91 -15.27
CA LEU A 5 -7.70 -29.70 -15.32
C LEU A 5 -7.03 -29.41 -13.96
N CYS A 6 -7.71 -29.64 -12.83
CA CYS A 6 -7.14 -29.43 -11.50
C CYS A 6 -5.91 -30.31 -11.22
N ARG A 7 -5.83 -31.52 -11.80
CA ARG A 7 -4.68 -32.43 -11.62
C ARG A 7 -3.39 -31.90 -12.23
N HIS A 8 -3.48 -30.99 -13.20
CA HIS A 8 -2.31 -30.43 -13.88
C HIS A 8 -1.69 -29.23 -13.14
N VAL A 9 -2.09 -28.96 -11.89
CA VAL A 9 -1.42 -27.93 -11.06
C VAL A 9 0.06 -28.24 -10.82
N SER A 10 0.43 -29.53 -10.77
CA SER A 10 1.80 -30.00 -10.54
C SER A 10 2.49 -30.51 -11.81
N ASP A 11 2.01 -30.11 -12.99
CA ASP A 11 2.62 -30.51 -14.26
C ASP A 11 4.02 -29.88 -14.43
N GLU A 12 5.00 -30.65 -14.90
CA GLU A 12 6.38 -30.18 -15.12
C GLU A 12 6.44 -29.03 -16.13
N SER A 13 5.47 -28.93 -17.05
CA SER A 13 5.42 -27.87 -18.05
C SER A 13 4.70 -26.63 -17.52
N PRO A 14 5.36 -25.47 -17.39
CA PRO A 14 4.69 -24.21 -17.06
C PRO A 14 3.58 -23.86 -18.05
N THR A 15 3.76 -24.22 -19.32
CA THR A 15 2.74 -24.00 -20.35
C THR A 15 1.48 -24.82 -20.09
N VAL A 16 1.61 -26.08 -19.67
CA VAL A 16 0.45 -26.91 -19.31
C VAL A 16 -0.25 -26.33 -18.09
N ARG A 17 0.49 -26.00 -17.02
CA ARG A 17 -0.07 -25.36 -15.82
C ARG A 17 -0.87 -24.10 -16.13
N ARG A 18 -0.31 -23.19 -16.94
CA ARG A 18 -1.00 -21.97 -17.40
C ARG A 18 -2.27 -22.26 -18.18
N LEU A 19 -2.21 -23.16 -19.16
CA LEU A 19 -3.35 -23.44 -20.05
C LEU A 19 -4.47 -24.15 -19.30
N CYS A 20 -4.14 -25.10 -18.42
CA CYS A 20 -5.11 -25.77 -17.56
C CYS A 20 -5.81 -24.78 -16.63
N LEU A 21 -5.04 -23.89 -15.99
CA LEU A 21 -5.61 -22.84 -15.15
C LEU A 21 -6.51 -21.88 -15.93
N ARG A 22 -6.09 -21.44 -17.13
CA ARG A 22 -6.95 -20.61 -18.00
C ARG A 22 -8.24 -21.34 -18.37
N GLY A 23 -8.17 -22.63 -18.65
CA GLY A 23 -9.35 -23.45 -18.93
C GLY A 23 -10.30 -23.54 -17.73
N LEU A 24 -9.78 -23.65 -16.49
CA LEU A 24 -10.59 -23.72 -15.27
C LEU A 24 -11.46 -22.48 -15.07
N VAL A 25 -10.95 -21.28 -15.40
CA VAL A 25 -11.70 -20.03 -15.24
C VAL A 25 -12.64 -19.71 -16.41
N GLN A 26 -12.70 -20.55 -17.45
CA GLN A 26 -13.70 -20.44 -18.52
C GLN A 26 -15.00 -21.18 -18.19
N ILE A 27 -15.10 -21.81 -17.01
CA ILE A 27 -16.32 -22.52 -16.61
C ILE A 27 -17.50 -21.52 -16.60
N PRO A 28 -18.65 -21.86 -17.22
CA PRO A 28 -19.81 -20.99 -17.23
C PRO A 28 -20.22 -20.56 -15.81
N SER A 29 -20.64 -19.31 -15.63
CA SER A 29 -21.00 -18.74 -14.33
C SER A 29 -22.04 -19.57 -13.57
N VAL A 30 -22.94 -20.27 -14.28
CA VAL A 30 -23.93 -21.19 -13.70
C VAL A 30 -23.30 -22.35 -12.91
N HIS A 31 -22.06 -22.72 -13.21
CA HIS A 31 -21.31 -23.78 -12.53
C HIS A 31 -20.23 -23.25 -11.60
N ILE A 32 -20.02 -21.93 -11.51
CA ILE A 32 -18.92 -21.36 -10.74
C ILE A 32 -19.07 -21.75 -9.26
N TYR A 33 -20.26 -21.58 -8.69
CA TYR A 33 -20.56 -21.94 -7.29
C TYR A 33 -20.18 -23.37 -6.92
N GLN A 34 -20.31 -24.33 -7.85
CA GLN A 34 -19.99 -25.73 -7.59
C GLN A 34 -18.47 -25.98 -7.49
N TYR A 35 -17.67 -25.22 -8.23
CA TYR A 35 -16.25 -25.48 -8.41
C TYR A 35 -15.35 -24.37 -7.84
N THR A 36 -15.89 -23.25 -7.37
CA THR A 36 -15.10 -22.10 -6.90
C THR A 36 -14.05 -22.50 -5.87
N THR A 37 -14.39 -23.29 -4.86
CA THR A 37 -13.43 -23.73 -3.84
C THR A 37 -12.26 -24.53 -4.44
N GLN A 38 -12.54 -25.41 -5.39
CA GLN A 38 -11.50 -26.20 -6.06
C GLN A 38 -10.61 -25.33 -6.95
N ILE A 39 -11.22 -24.42 -7.72
CA ILE A 39 -10.51 -23.48 -8.60
C ILE A 39 -9.64 -22.53 -7.78
N LEU A 40 -10.16 -21.99 -6.68
CA LEU A 40 -9.40 -21.15 -5.74
C LEU A 40 -8.24 -21.93 -5.12
N GLY A 41 -8.43 -23.20 -4.77
CA GLY A 41 -7.35 -24.07 -4.30
C GLY A 41 -6.19 -24.18 -5.31
N VAL A 42 -6.52 -24.39 -6.59
CA VAL A 42 -5.51 -24.43 -7.68
C VAL A 42 -4.84 -23.06 -7.84
N ILE A 43 -5.61 -21.97 -7.86
CA ILE A 43 -5.06 -20.62 -7.98
C ILE A 43 -4.10 -20.31 -6.84
N VAL A 44 -4.48 -20.58 -5.58
CA VAL A 44 -3.63 -20.35 -4.41
C VAL A 44 -2.31 -21.09 -4.54
N ALA A 45 -2.33 -22.35 -5.00
CA ALA A 45 -1.12 -23.13 -5.22
C ALA A 45 -0.21 -22.52 -6.31
N LEU A 46 -0.80 -21.94 -7.37
CA LEU A 46 -0.07 -21.36 -8.49
C LEU A 46 0.32 -19.88 -8.30
N LEU A 47 -0.14 -19.20 -7.24
CA LEU A 47 0.32 -17.84 -6.93
C LEU A 47 1.79 -17.81 -6.49
N ASP A 48 2.30 -18.91 -5.93
CA ASP A 48 3.70 -19.06 -5.51
C ASP A 48 4.52 -19.91 -6.50
N ASP A 49 4.05 -20.04 -7.75
CA ASP A 49 4.74 -20.86 -8.76
C ASP A 49 6.17 -20.38 -9.02
N LEU A 50 7.09 -21.29 -9.32
CA LEU A 50 8.47 -20.95 -9.67
C LEU A 50 8.57 -20.20 -11.01
N ASP A 51 7.61 -20.42 -11.91
CA ASP A 51 7.54 -19.74 -13.20
C ASP A 51 6.66 -18.49 -13.11
N GLU A 52 7.27 -17.32 -13.34
CA GLU A 52 6.59 -16.02 -13.26
C GLU A 52 5.38 -15.92 -14.20
N SER A 53 5.41 -16.56 -15.36
CA SER A 53 4.29 -16.53 -16.29
C SER A 53 3.09 -17.36 -15.79
N VAL A 54 3.35 -18.39 -14.97
CA VAL A 54 2.32 -19.14 -14.25
C VAL A 54 1.72 -18.29 -13.14
N GLN A 55 2.55 -17.65 -12.31
CA GLN A 55 2.09 -16.71 -11.27
C GLN A 55 1.22 -15.58 -11.87
N LEU A 56 1.64 -15.00 -12.99
CA LEU A 56 0.88 -13.94 -13.67
C LEU A 56 -0.47 -14.45 -14.16
N THR A 57 -0.51 -15.70 -14.64
CA THR A 57 -1.76 -16.34 -15.03
C THR A 57 -2.64 -16.59 -13.81
N ALA A 58 -2.08 -17.06 -12.69
CA ALA A 58 -2.78 -17.29 -11.43
C ALA A 58 -3.45 -16.02 -10.90
N VAL A 59 -2.71 -14.92 -10.78
CA VAL A 59 -3.30 -13.66 -10.27
C VAL A 59 -4.33 -13.06 -11.24
N SER A 60 -4.15 -13.23 -12.55
CA SER A 60 -5.16 -12.80 -13.54
C SER A 60 -6.44 -13.64 -13.43
N CYS A 61 -6.29 -14.95 -13.24
CA CYS A 61 -7.41 -15.89 -13.06
C CYS A 61 -8.15 -15.63 -11.76
N LEU A 62 -7.42 -15.33 -10.67
CA LEU A 62 -8.01 -14.92 -9.40
C LEU A 62 -8.93 -13.72 -9.57
N LEU A 63 -8.45 -12.66 -10.23
CA LEU A 63 -9.23 -11.44 -10.43
C LEU A 63 -10.53 -11.70 -11.20
N MET A 64 -10.50 -12.58 -12.21
CA MET A 64 -11.69 -12.93 -12.99
C MET A 64 -12.78 -13.62 -12.17
N ILE A 65 -12.41 -14.48 -11.22
CA ILE A 65 -13.39 -15.27 -10.48
C ILE A 65 -13.87 -14.57 -9.20
N LEU A 66 -13.04 -13.72 -8.57
CA LEU A 66 -13.35 -13.09 -7.27
C LEU A 66 -14.68 -12.33 -7.27
N GLU A 67 -15.03 -11.62 -8.35
CA GLU A 67 -16.28 -10.85 -8.42
C GLU A 67 -17.55 -11.74 -8.42
N SER A 68 -17.41 -13.02 -8.75
CA SER A 68 -18.51 -13.99 -8.82
C SER A 68 -18.44 -15.10 -7.77
N SER A 69 -17.39 -15.09 -6.94
CA SER A 69 -17.18 -16.11 -5.92
C SER A 69 -18.13 -15.90 -4.73
N PRO A 70 -18.75 -16.96 -4.20
CA PRO A 70 -19.50 -16.86 -2.96
C PRO A 70 -18.56 -16.65 -1.77
N ASN A 71 -19.06 -16.00 -0.71
CA ASN A 71 -18.27 -15.67 0.48
C ASN A 71 -17.68 -16.90 1.17
N ASP A 72 -18.47 -17.97 1.31
CA ASP A 72 -18.07 -19.22 1.96
C ASP A 72 -16.88 -19.93 1.27
N ALA A 73 -16.64 -19.67 -0.01
CA ALA A 73 -15.50 -20.19 -0.73
C ALA A 73 -14.21 -19.36 -0.53
N VAL A 74 -14.33 -18.04 -0.28
CA VAL A 74 -13.18 -17.13 -0.21
C VAL A 74 -12.77 -16.84 1.24
N GLU A 75 -13.73 -16.66 2.14
CA GLU A 75 -13.47 -16.34 3.55
C GLU A 75 -12.44 -17.29 4.22
N PRO A 76 -12.49 -18.63 4.02
CA PRO A 76 -11.52 -19.54 4.66
C PRO A 76 -10.07 -19.35 4.20
N ILE A 77 -9.86 -18.76 3.02
CA ILE A 77 -8.55 -18.55 2.41
C ILE A 77 -8.17 -17.07 2.29
N LEU A 78 -8.97 -16.16 2.85
CA LEU A 78 -8.82 -14.71 2.67
C LEU A 78 -7.43 -14.21 3.11
N LEU A 79 -7.01 -14.57 4.32
CA LEU A 79 -5.70 -14.19 4.86
C LEU A 79 -4.56 -14.73 4.00
N ASN A 80 -4.69 -15.98 3.55
CA ASN A 80 -3.72 -16.64 2.70
C ASN A 80 -3.57 -15.89 1.36
N LEU A 81 -4.68 -15.53 0.71
CA LEU A 81 -4.68 -14.72 -0.51
C LEU A 81 -4.04 -13.35 -0.28
N CYS A 82 -4.38 -12.66 0.81
CA CYS A 82 -3.79 -11.36 1.14
C CYS A 82 -2.26 -11.43 1.22
N ILE A 83 -1.72 -12.43 1.92
CA ILE A 83 -0.27 -12.60 2.09
C ILE A 83 0.40 -12.83 0.74
N ARG A 84 -0.13 -13.74 -0.09
CA ARG A 84 0.45 -14.06 -1.41
C ARG A 84 0.39 -12.88 -2.37
N LEU A 85 -0.74 -12.17 -2.41
CA LEU A 85 -0.89 -10.98 -3.24
C LEU A 85 0.11 -9.87 -2.86
N ARG A 86 0.40 -9.70 -1.56
CA ARG A 86 1.44 -8.76 -1.13
C ARG A 86 2.82 -9.12 -1.64
N ASN A 87 3.14 -10.40 -1.79
CA ASN A 87 4.42 -10.80 -2.38
C ASN A 87 4.49 -10.44 -3.88
N LEU A 88 3.37 -10.59 -4.59
CA LEU A 88 3.29 -10.27 -6.02
C LEU A 88 3.33 -8.75 -6.30
N GLN A 89 2.97 -7.91 -5.33
CA GLN A 89 3.02 -6.44 -5.44
C GLN A 89 4.46 -5.89 -5.49
N ILE A 90 5.50 -6.68 -5.20
CA ILE A 90 6.90 -6.26 -5.30
C ILE A 90 7.65 -6.87 -6.50
N CYS A 91 6.94 -7.59 -7.38
CA CYS A 91 7.55 -8.13 -8.59
C CYS A 91 7.97 -7.01 -9.56
N MET A 92 9.05 -7.23 -10.32
CA MET A 92 9.53 -6.27 -11.33
C MET A 92 8.53 -6.05 -12.46
N ASN A 93 7.74 -7.06 -12.79
CA ASN A 93 6.73 -7.00 -13.83
C ASN A 93 5.53 -6.13 -13.40
N PRO A 94 5.25 -5.02 -14.12
CA PRO A 94 4.17 -4.11 -13.74
C PRO A 94 2.78 -4.75 -13.88
N LYS A 95 2.59 -5.69 -14.81
CA LYS A 95 1.31 -6.43 -14.94
C LYS A 95 1.06 -7.31 -13.72
N MET A 96 2.12 -7.93 -13.19
CA MET A 96 2.03 -8.71 -11.95
C MET A 96 1.60 -7.81 -10.78
N ARG A 97 2.28 -6.68 -10.58
CA ARG A 97 1.95 -5.72 -9.53
C ARG A 97 0.53 -5.19 -9.66
N ALA A 98 0.13 -4.76 -10.85
CA ALA A 98 -1.19 -4.22 -11.11
C ALA A 98 -2.30 -5.24 -10.82
N ASN A 99 -2.16 -6.48 -11.31
CA ASN A 99 -3.12 -7.53 -11.02
C ASN A 99 -3.15 -7.87 -9.53
N ALA A 100 -2.00 -7.88 -8.85
CA ALA A 100 -1.92 -8.14 -7.42
C ALA A 100 -2.60 -7.05 -6.57
N PHE A 101 -2.41 -5.77 -6.92
CA PHE A 101 -3.13 -4.67 -6.29
C PHE A 101 -4.64 -4.77 -6.55
N ALA A 102 -5.04 -4.99 -7.80
CA ALA A 102 -6.46 -5.08 -8.17
C ALA A 102 -7.16 -6.25 -7.47
N ALA A 103 -6.52 -7.44 -7.45
CA ALA A 103 -7.04 -8.61 -6.74
C ALA A 103 -7.14 -8.36 -5.24
N PHE A 104 -6.15 -7.69 -4.62
CA PHE A 104 -6.23 -7.31 -3.21
C PHE A 104 -7.42 -6.36 -2.96
N GLY A 105 -7.67 -5.43 -3.87
CA GLY A 105 -8.85 -4.57 -3.82
C GLY A 105 -10.16 -5.35 -3.95
N ALA A 106 -10.24 -6.36 -4.81
CA ALA A 106 -11.41 -7.23 -4.91
C ALA A 106 -11.67 -8.06 -3.64
N LEU A 107 -10.64 -8.35 -2.84
CA LEU A 107 -10.81 -9.04 -1.57
C LEU A 107 -11.62 -8.22 -0.53
N SER A 108 -11.82 -6.91 -0.74
CA SER A 108 -12.64 -6.08 0.14
C SER A 108 -14.09 -6.57 0.27
N ASN A 109 -14.59 -7.27 -0.75
CA ASN A 109 -15.94 -7.85 -0.74
C ASN A 109 -16.09 -8.97 0.30
N PHE A 110 -14.98 -9.59 0.71
CA PHE A 110 -14.93 -10.72 1.65
C PHE A 110 -14.39 -10.32 3.02
N GLY A 111 -13.87 -9.09 3.16
CA GLY A 111 -13.31 -8.55 4.40
C GLY A 111 -14.35 -7.97 5.36
N VAL A 112 -15.53 -8.59 5.44
CA VAL A 112 -16.65 -8.14 6.28
C VAL A 112 -17.01 -9.21 7.33
N GLY A 113 -17.92 -8.88 8.26
CA GLY A 113 -18.39 -9.84 9.27
C GLY A 113 -17.25 -10.37 10.14
N THR A 114 -17.13 -11.70 10.24
CA THR A 114 -16.11 -12.39 11.06
C THR A 114 -14.68 -12.20 10.54
N GLN A 115 -14.52 -11.87 9.25
CA GLN A 115 -13.21 -11.66 8.62
C GLN A 115 -12.72 -10.21 8.70
N ARG A 116 -13.56 -9.29 9.21
CA ARG A 116 -13.31 -7.84 9.19
C ARG A 116 -11.96 -7.46 9.81
N GLU A 117 -11.70 -7.91 11.04
CA GLU A 117 -10.47 -7.55 11.76
C GLU A 117 -9.21 -8.10 11.07
N ILE A 118 -9.27 -9.35 10.61
CA ILE A 118 -8.15 -9.99 9.90
C ILE A 118 -7.84 -9.22 8.61
N PHE A 119 -8.87 -8.86 7.84
CA PHE A 119 -8.70 -8.12 6.60
C PHE A 119 -8.24 -6.69 6.85
N LEU A 120 -8.73 -6.03 7.90
CA LEU A 120 -8.31 -4.69 8.31
C LEU A 120 -6.80 -4.63 8.57
N GLU A 121 -6.24 -5.60 9.29
CA GLU A 121 -4.79 -5.72 9.47
C GLU A 121 -4.05 -5.86 8.14
N GLN A 122 -4.61 -6.61 7.18
CA GLN A 122 -4.00 -6.74 5.85
C GLN A 122 -4.06 -5.42 5.07
N ILE A 123 -5.16 -4.67 5.17
CA ILE A 123 -5.28 -3.34 4.55
C ILE A 123 -4.18 -2.43 5.09
N HIS A 124 -4.04 -2.33 6.42
CA HIS A 124 -3.01 -1.49 7.04
C HIS A 124 -1.60 -1.88 6.63
N ALA A 125 -1.32 -3.17 6.47
CA ALA A 125 -0.03 -3.63 5.98
C ALA A 125 0.24 -3.30 4.50
N VAL A 126 -0.78 -2.98 3.70
CA VAL A 126 -0.67 -2.66 2.27
C VAL A 126 -0.76 -1.17 1.97
N ILE A 127 -1.41 -0.38 2.84
CA ILE A 127 -1.60 1.06 2.68
C ILE A 127 -0.31 1.81 2.30
N PRO A 128 0.82 1.63 3.03
CA PRO A 128 2.06 2.32 2.68
C PRO A 128 2.42 2.06 1.21
N ARG A 129 2.44 0.79 0.81
CA ARG A 129 2.78 0.39 -0.55
C ARG A 129 1.81 0.94 -1.59
N LEU A 130 0.50 0.92 -1.33
CA LEU A 130 -0.49 1.55 -2.22
C LEU A 130 -0.20 3.04 -2.41
N ALA A 131 0.06 3.76 -1.32
CA ALA A 131 0.39 5.18 -1.37
C ALA A 131 1.67 5.44 -2.18
N LEU A 132 2.67 4.56 -2.08
CA LEU A 132 3.90 4.66 -2.86
C LEU A 132 3.71 4.36 -4.35
N HIS A 133 2.77 3.51 -4.74
CA HIS A 133 2.52 3.15 -6.14
C HIS A 133 1.40 3.97 -6.82
N LEU A 134 0.76 4.89 -6.11
CA LEU A 134 -0.13 5.90 -6.70
C LEU A 134 0.58 6.78 -7.74
N CYS A 135 1.89 6.96 -7.61
CA CYS A 135 2.76 7.61 -8.58
C CYS A 135 3.86 6.61 -9.00
N ASP A 136 3.50 5.61 -9.82
CA ASP A 136 4.42 4.64 -10.45
C ASP A 136 4.80 5.09 -11.87
N ASP A 137 5.84 4.57 -12.51
CA ASP A 137 6.10 4.85 -13.93
C ASP A 137 5.05 4.18 -14.84
N ASP A 138 4.47 3.07 -14.40
CA ASP A 138 3.46 2.33 -15.14
C ASP A 138 2.03 2.80 -14.80
N LEU A 139 1.30 3.26 -15.82
CA LEU A 139 -0.06 3.79 -15.68
C LEU A 139 -1.07 2.73 -15.19
N VAL A 140 -0.88 1.45 -15.56
CA VAL A 140 -1.77 0.37 -15.14
C VAL A 140 -1.60 0.10 -13.65
N VAL A 141 -0.36 0.18 -13.13
CA VAL A 141 -0.10 0.08 -11.70
C VAL A 141 -0.76 1.23 -10.94
N ARG A 142 -0.60 2.49 -11.41
CA ARG A 142 -1.28 3.65 -10.79
C ARG A 142 -2.79 3.45 -10.68
N GLN A 143 -3.41 3.02 -11.78
CA GLN A 143 -4.85 2.82 -11.85
C GLN A 143 -5.31 1.68 -10.92
N ALA A 144 -4.56 0.59 -10.85
CA ALA A 144 -4.82 -0.50 -9.91
C ALA A 144 -4.76 0.02 -8.47
N CYS A 145 -3.70 0.75 -8.08
CA CYS A 145 -3.57 1.30 -6.72
C CYS A 145 -4.71 2.27 -6.37
N ARG A 146 -5.10 3.17 -7.29
CA ARG A 146 -6.24 4.07 -7.08
C ARG A 146 -7.55 3.31 -6.85
N THR A 147 -7.81 2.32 -7.69
CA THR A 147 -9.03 1.50 -7.61
C THR A 147 -9.06 0.70 -6.31
N THR A 148 -7.93 0.10 -5.94
CA THR A 148 -7.78 -0.66 -4.69
C THR A 148 -7.98 0.23 -3.47
N LEU A 149 -7.36 1.42 -3.42
CA LEU A 149 -7.58 2.35 -2.32
C LEU A 149 -9.05 2.75 -2.18
N LYS A 150 -9.75 3.04 -3.28
CA LYS A 150 -11.20 3.33 -3.24
C LYS A 150 -12.01 2.16 -2.68
N ARG A 151 -11.66 0.91 -3.02
CA ARG A 151 -12.35 -0.29 -2.54
C ARG A 151 -12.12 -0.55 -1.05
N VAL A 152 -10.90 -0.34 -0.55
CA VAL A 152 -10.57 -0.60 0.86
C VAL A 152 -10.84 0.58 1.78
N ALA A 153 -10.96 1.80 1.25
CA ALA A 153 -11.17 3.02 2.04
C ALA A 153 -12.34 2.95 3.04
N PRO A 154 -13.53 2.42 2.69
CA PRO A 154 -14.64 2.30 3.63
C PRO A 154 -14.34 1.37 4.82
N LEU A 155 -13.32 0.53 4.71
CA LEU A 155 -12.91 -0.42 5.75
C LEU A 155 -11.79 0.13 6.64
N MET A 156 -11.07 1.17 6.21
CA MET A 156 -9.84 1.68 6.84
C MET A 156 -10.04 2.44 8.17
N GLU A 157 -11.25 2.52 8.68
CA GLU A 157 -11.61 3.25 9.92
C GLU A 157 -11.09 4.70 9.95
N LEU A 158 -10.93 5.30 8.76
CA LEU A 158 -10.43 6.65 8.59
C LEU A 158 -11.60 7.58 8.26
N GLU A 159 -11.93 8.47 9.20
CA GLU A 159 -12.96 9.48 9.03
C GLU A 159 -12.65 10.36 7.80
N GLY A 160 -13.67 10.68 6.99
CA GLY A 160 -13.47 11.50 5.79
C GLY A 160 -12.67 10.85 4.65
N SER A 161 -12.26 9.58 4.79
CA SER A 161 -11.49 8.84 3.77
C SER A 161 -12.13 8.88 2.38
N VAL A 162 -13.46 8.75 2.29
CA VAL A 162 -14.20 8.80 1.01
C VAL A 162 -13.96 10.12 0.28
N ALA A 163 -13.95 11.26 0.99
CA ALA A 163 -13.70 12.57 0.39
C ALA A 163 -12.23 12.69 -0.06
N LEU A 164 -11.29 12.20 0.75
CA LEU A 164 -9.87 12.19 0.42
C LEU A 164 -9.59 11.40 -0.87
N PHE A 165 -10.12 10.18 -0.98
CA PHE A 165 -9.96 9.30 -2.16
C PHE A 165 -10.89 9.65 -3.33
N SER A 166 -11.67 10.72 -3.21
CA SER A 166 -12.45 11.32 -4.30
C SER A 166 -11.92 12.70 -4.72
N SER A 167 -10.84 13.17 -4.09
CA SER A 167 -10.24 14.46 -4.39
C SER A 167 -9.63 14.53 -5.79
N ARG A 168 -9.55 15.76 -6.34
CA ARG A 168 -8.89 16.00 -7.63
C ARG A 168 -7.42 15.58 -7.61
N SER A 169 -6.72 15.82 -6.50
CA SER A 169 -5.30 15.48 -6.35
C SER A 169 -5.08 13.97 -6.40
N PHE A 170 -5.98 13.18 -5.83
CA PHE A 170 -5.94 11.72 -5.91
C PHE A 170 -6.11 11.19 -7.35
N ALA A 171 -6.98 11.81 -8.14
CA ALA A 171 -7.24 11.40 -9.52
C ALA A 171 -6.18 11.87 -10.54
N SER A 172 -5.29 12.78 -10.14
CA SER A 172 -4.31 13.41 -11.04
C SER A 172 -3.12 12.50 -11.34
N ASP A 173 -2.50 12.69 -12.50
CA ASP A 173 -1.22 12.09 -12.88
C ASP A 173 -0.02 13.03 -12.67
N HIS A 174 -0.27 14.26 -12.20
CA HIS A 174 0.78 15.23 -11.94
C HIS A 174 1.47 14.98 -10.59
N ARG A 175 2.81 15.14 -10.59
CA ARG A 175 3.64 14.93 -9.41
C ARG A 175 3.27 15.83 -8.23
N SER A 176 3.02 17.11 -8.49
CA SER A 176 2.65 18.09 -7.46
C SER A 176 1.31 17.73 -6.79
N ASP A 177 0.33 17.30 -7.59
CA ASP A 177 -0.97 16.90 -7.08
C ASP A 177 -0.85 15.63 -6.21
N TYR A 178 -0.04 14.67 -6.62
CA TYR A 178 0.29 13.50 -5.80
C TYR A 178 0.95 13.87 -4.48
N GLU A 179 1.92 14.79 -4.49
CA GLU A 179 2.58 15.28 -3.27
C GLU A 179 1.61 16.00 -2.34
N ASP A 180 0.69 16.80 -2.88
CA ASP A 180 -0.37 17.46 -2.12
C ASP A 180 -1.33 16.44 -1.48
N PHE A 181 -1.71 15.41 -2.24
CA PHE A 181 -2.50 14.29 -1.74
C PHE A 181 -1.78 13.54 -0.61
N LEU A 182 -0.49 13.22 -0.77
CA LEU A 182 0.27 12.52 0.28
C LEU A 182 0.36 13.33 1.57
N ARG A 183 0.51 14.66 1.49
CA ARG A 183 0.50 15.49 2.70
C ARG A 183 -0.85 15.44 3.41
N GLU A 184 -1.95 15.41 2.68
CA GLU A 184 -3.27 15.27 3.29
C GLU A 184 -3.47 13.87 3.89
N LEU A 185 -3.11 12.82 3.15
CA LEU A 185 -3.12 11.45 3.67
C LEU A 185 -2.28 11.30 4.94
N THR A 186 -1.12 11.96 4.99
CA THR A 186 -0.26 12.00 6.19
C THR A 186 -0.96 12.64 7.37
N ARG A 187 -1.67 13.77 7.18
CA ARG A 187 -2.44 14.39 8.27
C ARG A 187 -3.47 13.43 8.82
N GLN A 188 -4.17 12.73 7.94
CA GLN A 188 -5.16 11.73 8.34
C GLN A 188 -4.54 10.60 9.16
N PHE A 189 -3.36 10.09 8.78
CA PHE A 189 -2.66 9.06 9.55
C PHE A 189 -2.23 9.54 10.93
N VAL A 190 -1.61 10.72 11.02
CA VAL A 190 -1.13 11.25 12.30
C VAL A 190 -2.29 11.60 13.24
N GLN A 191 -3.39 12.13 12.70
CA GLN A 191 -4.54 12.58 13.51
C GLN A 191 -5.47 11.44 13.93
N HIS A 192 -5.78 10.51 13.02
CA HIS A 192 -6.83 9.52 13.23
C HIS A 192 -6.29 8.09 13.42
N LEU A 193 -5.05 7.81 13.00
CA LEU A 193 -4.43 6.48 13.13
C LEU A 193 -3.03 6.53 13.79
N PRO A 194 -2.82 7.28 14.89
CA PRO A 194 -1.49 7.48 15.47
C PRO A 194 -0.80 6.16 15.85
N PHE A 195 -1.55 5.17 16.31
CA PHE A 195 -1.06 3.83 16.67
C PHE A 195 -0.54 3.02 15.48
N ARG A 196 -0.89 3.39 14.24
CA ARG A 196 -0.40 2.74 13.01
C ARG A 196 0.83 3.42 12.42
N VAL A 197 1.14 4.65 12.85
CA VAL A 197 2.21 5.47 12.23
C VAL A 197 3.55 4.77 12.29
N ASP A 198 3.89 4.12 13.41
CA ASP A 198 5.13 3.34 13.53
C ASP A 198 5.21 2.21 12.50
N THR A 199 4.15 1.40 12.37
CA THR A 199 4.07 0.32 11.39
C THR A 199 4.16 0.84 9.95
N TYR A 200 3.51 1.97 9.65
CA TYR A 200 3.62 2.60 8.34
C TYR A 200 5.04 3.09 8.07
N MET A 201 5.66 3.77 9.03
CA MET A 201 7.04 4.26 8.91
C MET A 201 8.02 3.12 8.66
N ALA A 202 7.93 2.02 9.40
CA ALA A 202 8.75 0.84 9.18
C ALA A 202 8.63 0.31 7.74
N SER A 203 7.40 0.21 7.21
CA SER A 203 7.17 -0.22 5.82
C SER A 203 7.68 0.79 4.78
N ILE A 204 7.51 2.09 5.02
CA ILE A 204 7.97 3.15 4.11
C ILE A 204 9.50 3.20 4.05
N VAL A 205 10.17 3.08 5.19
CA VAL A 205 11.64 3.10 5.27
C VAL A 205 12.25 1.94 4.49
N GLN A 206 11.64 0.74 4.52
CA GLN A 206 12.08 -0.39 3.70
C GLN A 206 12.04 -0.07 2.19
N ALA A 207 11.14 0.82 1.75
CA ALA A 207 11.02 1.20 0.35
C ALA A 207 12.08 2.22 -0.11
N PHE A 208 12.96 2.70 0.76
CA PHE A 208 14.11 3.53 0.36
C PHE A 208 15.12 2.77 -0.53
N ASP A 209 15.09 1.44 -0.47
CA ASP A 209 15.92 0.54 -1.26
C ASP A 209 15.12 -0.18 -2.37
N ALA A 210 13.91 0.29 -2.68
CA ALA A 210 13.10 -0.27 -3.75
C ALA A 210 13.80 -0.15 -5.12
N HIS A 211 13.58 -1.12 -6.02
CA HIS A 211 14.21 -1.13 -7.34
C HIS A 211 13.80 0.05 -8.25
N TRP A 212 12.65 0.68 -7.96
CA TRP A 212 12.11 1.78 -8.77
C TRP A 212 12.44 3.14 -8.15
N PRO A 213 13.22 4.00 -8.85
CA PRO A 213 13.59 5.31 -8.33
C PRO A 213 12.41 6.20 -7.95
N VAL A 214 11.31 6.14 -8.70
CA VAL A 214 10.08 6.89 -8.37
C VAL A 214 9.48 6.42 -7.05
N VAL A 215 9.44 5.10 -6.80
CA VAL A 215 8.94 4.53 -5.54
C VAL A 215 9.85 4.92 -4.37
N GLN A 216 11.18 4.94 -4.56
CA GLN A 216 12.12 5.47 -3.55
C GLN A 216 11.82 6.94 -3.23
N ALA A 217 11.63 7.78 -4.26
CA ALA A 217 11.30 9.18 -4.09
C ALA A 217 9.96 9.37 -3.34
N ASN A 218 8.96 8.54 -3.63
CA ASN A 218 7.67 8.53 -2.95
C ASN A 218 7.82 8.18 -1.47
N ALA A 219 8.65 7.18 -1.18
CA ALA A 219 8.90 6.75 0.19
C ALA A 219 9.58 7.85 0.98
N ILE A 220 10.61 8.48 0.41
CA ILE A 220 11.32 9.62 1.00
C ILE A 220 10.34 10.75 1.32
N TYR A 221 9.49 11.10 0.36
CA TYR A 221 8.51 12.18 0.53
C TYR A 221 7.49 11.87 1.63
N LEU A 222 6.94 10.65 1.64
CA LEU A 222 5.93 10.25 2.60
C LEU A 222 6.50 10.13 4.02
N ALA A 223 7.67 9.50 4.20
CA ALA A 223 8.34 9.41 5.50
C ALA A 223 8.67 10.80 6.07
N SER A 224 9.18 11.69 5.23
CA SER A 224 9.52 13.05 5.64
C SER A 224 8.27 13.88 5.93
N SER A 225 7.18 13.64 5.20
CA SER A 225 5.87 14.26 5.49
C SER A 225 5.37 13.83 6.87
N ILE A 226 5.41 12.52 7.18
CA ILE A 226 5.01 11.98 8.48
C ILE A 226 5.84 12.63 9.59
N LEU A 227 7.18 12.63 9.47
CA LEU A 227 8.06 13.26 10.45
C LEU A 227 7.81 14.77 10.59
N SER A 228 7.52 15.47 9.50
CA SER A 228 7.28 16.91 9.52
C SER A 228 5.94 17.31 10.17
N LEU A 229 4.97 16.40 10.18
CA LEU A 229 3.61 16.61 10.69
C LEU A 229 3.35 15.90 12.02
N SER A 230 4.26 15.04 12.47
CA SER A 230 4.14 14.31 13.73
C SER A 230 4.58 15.16 14.92
N ASP A 231 3.74 15.21 15.94
CA ASP A 231 4.10 15.73 17.27
C ASP A 231 4.49 14.58 18.23
N ASP A 232 4.47 13.31 17.77
CA ASP A 232 4.81 12.12 18.56
C ASP A 232 6.33 12.00 18.74
N GLN A 233 6.77 12.17 19.99
CA GLN A 233 8.19 12.11 20.37
C GLN A 233 8.83 10.74 20.15
N HIS A 234 8.06 9.65 20.27
CA HIS A 234 8.57 8.30 20.03
C HIS A 234 8.89 8.12 18.55
N ILE A 235 7.95 8.48 17.66
CA ILE A 235 8.15 8.41 16.20
C ILE A 235 9.34 9.26 15.77
N LEU A 236 9.45 10.48 16.30
CA LEU A 236 10.58 11.37 16.00
C LEU A 236 11.90 10.77 16.49
N ALA A 237 11.95 10.25 17.72
CA ALA A 237 13.16 9.65 18.29
C ALA A 237 13.65 8.43 17.51
N VAL A 238 12.72 7.57 17.04
CA VAL A 238 13.06 6.34 16.32
C VAL A 238 13.51 6.63 14.88
N TYR A 239 12.78 7.47 14.15
CA TYR A 239 12.96 7.56 12.70
C TYR A 239 13.69 8.81 12.20
N TYR A 240 13.73 9.91 12.95
CA TYR A 240 14.23 11.19 12.42
C TYR A 240 15.70 11.10 11.99
N SER A 241 16.58 10.55 12.85
CA SER A 241 18.01 10.43 12.58
C SER A 241 18.30 9.51 11.38
N GLN A 242 17.60 8.37 11.32
CA GLN A 242 17.70 7.42 10.22
C GLN A 242 17.27 8.05 8.89
N VAL A 243 16.07 8.63 8.84
CA VAL A 243 15.54 9.26 7.62
C VAL A 243 16.45 10.40 7.20
N PHE A 244 16.84 11.30 8.11
CA PHE A 244 17.74 12.40 7.80
C PHE A 244 19.07 11.92 7.19
N GLY A 245 19.69 10.88 7.77
CA GLY A 245 20.92 10.29 7.22
C GLY A 245 20.74 9.75 5.80
N VAL A 246 19.61 9.08 5.53
CA VAL A 246 19.25 8.61 4.18
C VAL A 246 19.09 9.78 3.21
N LEU A 247 18.40 10.86 3.61
CA LEU A 247 18.19 12.03 2.75
C LEU A 247 19.52 12.68 2.35
N VAL A 248 20.43 12.90 3.30
CA VAL A 248 21.76 13.49 3.03
C VAL A 248 22.56 12.59 2.08
N GLY A 249 22.55 11.28 2.33
CA GLY A 249 23.21 10.31 1.48
C GLY A 249 22.66 10.27 0.05
N LYS A 250 21.33 10.12 -0.09
CA LYS A 250 20.65 10.02 -1.39
C LYS A 250 20.73 11.33 -2.18
N THR A 251 20.64 12.50 -1.54
CA THR A 251 20.83 13.80 -2.21
C THR A 251 22.17 13.89 -2.92
N SER A 252 23.24 13.39 -2.29
CA SER A 252 24.61 13.52 -2.82
C SER A 252 25.02 12.39 -3.75
N ARG A 253 24.50 11.17 -3.54
CA ARG A 253 25.05 9.95 -4.12
C ARG A 253 24.07 9.15 -5.00
N SER A 254 22.77 9.43 -4.96
CA SER A 254 21.82 8.66 -5.79
C SER A 254 22.10 8.91 -7.28
N PRO A 255 22.11 7.88 -8.13
CA PRO A 255 22.24 8.05 -9.58
C PRO A 255 21.00 8.73 -10.18
N ASP A 256 19.84 8.60 -9.55
CA ASP A 256 18.55 9.06 -10.07
C ASP A 256 18.25 10.50 -9.69
N ALA A 257 18.01 11.34 -10.69
CA ALA A 257 17.73 12.76 -10.48
C ALA A 257 16.46 12.99 -9.64
N ILE A 258 15.42 12.17 -9.83
CA ILE A 258 14.18 12.27 -9.04
C ILE A 258 14.43 12.02 -7.56
N VAL A 259 15.24 11.02 -7.21
CA VAL A 259 15.56 10.69 -5.82
C VAL A 259 16.38 11.79 -5.17
N ARG A 260 17.36 12.36 -5.90
CA ARG A 260 18.14 13.52 -5.42
C ARG A 260 17.24 14.74 -5.19
N ALA A 261 16.39 15.08 -6.15
CA ALA A 261 15.49 16.22 -6.07
C ALA A 261 14.49 16.08 -4.90
N THR A 262 13.85 14.91 -4.77
CA THR A 262 12.90 14.67 -3.67
C THR A 262 13.58 14.61 -2.31
N SER A 263 14.82 14.11 -2.21
CA SER A 263 15.60 14.16 -0.97
C SER A 263 15.94 15.59 -0.55
N SER A 264 16.31 16.45 -1.50
CA SER A 264 16.55 17.88 -1.24
C SER A 264 15.28 18.60 -0.77
N LEU A 265 14.14 18.33 -1.43
CA LEU A 265 12.84 18.84 -1.00
C LEU A 265 12.47 18.37 0.41
N ALA A 266 12.66 17.09 0.70
CA ALA A 266 12.39 16.47 1.99
C ALA A 266 13.24 17.08 3.13
N LEU A 267 14.52 17.38 2.88
CA LEU A 267 15.35 18.11 3.84
C LEU A 267 14.77 19.49 4.16
N GLY A 268 14.25 20.20 3.15
CA GLY A 268 13.55 21.47 3.33
C GLY A 268 12.30 21.34 4.20
N LEU A 269 11.51 20.26 4.04
CA LEU A 269 10.33 19.98 4.86
C LEU A 269 10.71 19.79 6.34
N LEU A 270 11.74 18.99 6.63
CA LEU A 270 12.22 18.73 8.00
C LEU A 270 12.85 19.97 8.66
N LEU A 271 13.56 20.80 7.89
CA LEU A 271 14.10 22.08 8.39
C LEU A 271 12.99 23.04 8.80
N LYS A 272 11.89 23.09 8.04
CA LYS A 272 10.75 23.94 8.37
C LYS A 272 10.03 23.45 9.64
N SER A 273 9.89 22.13 9.83
CA SER A 273 9.21 21.58 11.01
C SER A 273 10.03 21.67 12.30
N THR A 274 11.35 21.51 12.23
CA THR A 274 12.24 21.66 13.41
C THR A 274 12.30 23.09 13.93
N ASN A 275 12.43 24.08 13.02
CA ASN A 275 12.20 25.48 13.37
C ASN A 275 10.78 25.67 13.94
N SER A 276 9.82 24.87 13.47
CA SER A 276 8.45 24.93 13.97
C SER A 276 8.29 24.51 15.42
N LEU A 277 8.98 23.46 15.81
CA LEU A 277 9.00 22.93 17.17
C LEU A 277 9.75 23.88 18.11
N SER A 278 10.87 24.46 17.65
CA SER A 278 11.63 25.47 18.42
C SER A 278 10.78 26.70 18.74
N TRP A 279 10.04 27.28 17.76
CA TRP A 279 9.18 28.44 18.05
C TRP A 279 7.96 28.10 18.91
N ARG A 280 7.44 26.86 18.83
CA ARG A 280 6.33 26.39 19.70
C ARG A 280 6.79 26.26 21.15
N LEU A 281 7.98 25.72 21.40
CA LEU A 281 8.58 25.62 22.73
C LEU A 281 8.84 27.00 23.34
N ASP A 282 9.41 27.93 22.57
CA ASP A 282 9.64 29.32 23.03
C ASP A 282 8.34 30.05 23.38
N ARG A 283 7.24 29.79 22.65
CA ARG A 283 5.93 30.37 22.97
C ARG A 283 5.35 29.82 24.27
N VAL A 284 5.42 28.51 24.52
CA VAL A 284 4.91 27.91 25.76
C VAL A 284 5.68 28.43 26.99
N ASP A 285 7.00 28.59 26.88
CA ASP A 285 7.81 29.19 27.94
C ASP A 285 7.51 30.69 28.14
N SER A 286 7.21 31.42 27.06
CA SER A 286 6.78 32.81 27.16
C SER A 286 5.41 32.96 27.82
N SER A 287 4.44 32.08 27.51
CA SER A 287 3.10 32.10 28.12
C SER A 287 3.11 31.71 29.59
N ARG A 288 3.96 30.75 29.99
CA ARG A 288 4.18 30.40 31.41
C ARG A 288 4.77 31.56 32.22
N ARG A 289 5.71 32.31 31.63
CA ARG A 289 6.28 33.51 32.28
C ARG A 289 5.27 34.64 32.43
N VAL A 290 4.31 34.76 31.52
CA VAL A 290 3.23 35.77 31.62
C VAL A 290 2.21 35.38 32.71
N SER A 291 1.80 34.11 32.81
CA SER A 291 0.90 33.66 33.87
C SER A 291 1.50 33.73 35.28
N ASP A 292 2.81 33.51 35.42
CA ASP A 292 3.54 33.70 36.70
C ASP A 292 3.69 35.17 37.10
N SER A 293 3.54 36.10 36.14
CA SER A 293 3.58 37.54 36.40
C SER A 293 2.21 38.15 36.73
N GLU A 294 1.12 37.53 36.28
CA GLU A 294 -0.26 37.96 36.61
C GLU A 294 -0.79 37.37 37.94
N SER A 295 -0.23 36.23 38.39
CA SER A 295 -0.54 35.62 39.70
C SER A 295 0.18 36.28 40.89
N LYS A 296 1.03 37.28 40.62
CA LYS A 296 1.79 38.06 41.63
C LYS A 296 1.29 39.50 41.80
N LYS A 297 0.04 39.81 41.42
CA LYS A 297 -0.62 41.09 41.72
C LYS A 297 -1.82 40.90 42.62
#